data_AF-A0A8J3KU86-F1
#
_entry.id   AF-A0A8J3KU86-F1
#
_cell.length_a   1.000
_cell.length_b   1.000
_cell.length_c   1.000
_cell.angle_alpha   90.00
_cell.angle_beta   90.00
_cell.angle_gamma   90.00
#
_symmetry.space_group_name_H-M   'P 1'
#
loop_
_entity.id
_entity.type
_entity.pdbx_description
1 polymer ?
#
loop_
_entity_poly.entity_id
_entity_poly.type
_entity_poly.pdbx_seq_one_letter_code
_entity_poly.pdbx_strand_id
1 'polypeptide(L)'
;MADIHYEDPFAPPDAGRARAHRDFAALTRLAERHGATPSRRDRWRHPYVLDPYEAVCLSVSLAAGSAQPEPDEEPLDETDLTAALTLIPRVRADLDALEAGLLDLARARGLTWQAIAFGLGLGSAQAARQRHERLTDRTRPTAAD
;
A
#
# COMPACT_ATOMS: atom_id res chain seq x y z
N MET A 1 -18.89 2.01 -39.66
CA MET A 1 -17.59 2.61 -39.97
C MET A 1 -16.78 2.54 -38.68
N ALA A 2 -15.88 1.56 -38.57
CA ALA A 2 -15.11 1.37 -37.34
C ALA A 2 -14.09 2.50 -37.22
N ASP A 3 -14.18 3.28 -36.14
CA ASP A 3 -13.15 4.26 -35.78
C ASP A 3 -11.87 3.52 -35.48
N ILE A 4 -10.97 3.50 -36.45
CA ILE A 4 -9.59 3.09 -36.25
C ILE A 4 -8.96 4.22 -35.43
N HIS A 5 -8.85 4.03 -34.11
CA HIS A 5 -8.05 4.93 -33.27
C HIS A 5 -6.61 4.87 -33.76
N TYR A 6 -6.25 5.83 -34.62
CA TYR A 6 -4.89 6.03 -35.07
C TYR A 6 -4.09 6.56 -33.88
N GLU A 7 -3.35 5.67 -33.23
CA GLU A 7 -2.44 6.03 -32.15
C GLU A 7 -1.34 6.91 -32.77
N ASP A 8 -1.32 8.21 -32.42
CA ASP A 8 -0.31 9.15 -32.91
C ASP A 8 1.08 8.62 -32.48
N PRO A 9 1.98 8.31 -33.44
CA PRO A 9 3.28 7.73 -33.13
C PRO A 9 4.20 8.68 -32.34
N PHE A 10 3.84 9.97 -32.23
CA PHE A 10 4.58 10.97 -31.47
C PHE A 10 3.87 11.43 -30.18
N ALA A 11 2.71 10.84 -29.85
CA ALA A 11 2.06 11.10 -28.57
C ALA A 11 2.83 10.43 -27.43
N PRO A 12 3.05 11.12 -26.29
CA PRO A 12 3.64 10.49 -25.12
C PRO A 12 2.75 9.34 -24.64
N PRO A 13 3.35 8.22 -24.18
CA PRO A 13 2.56 7.07 -23.72
C PRO A 13 1.64 7.47 -22.57
N ASP A 14 0.44 6.89 -22.54
CA ASP A 14 -0.54 7.11 -21.49
C ASP A 14 0.06 6.85 -20.09
N ALA A 15 0.19 7.92 -19.30
CA ALA A 15 0.76 7.88 -17.97
C ALA A 15 -0.03 6.98 -17.00
N GLY A 16 -1.35 6.90 -17.16
CA GLY A 16 -2.23 6.04 -16.38
C GLY A 16 -1.96 4.57 -16.66
N ARG A 17 -1.93 4.19 -17.95
CA ARG A 17 -1.56 2.83 -18.38
C ARG A 17 -0.14 2.45 -17.95
N ALA A 18 0.82 3.36 -18.11
CA ALA A 18 2.20 3.13 -17.68
C ALA A 18 2.30 2.90 -16.16
N ARG A 19 1.49 3.58 -15.36
CA ARG A 19 1.40 3.36 -13.91
C ARG A 19 0.80 1.99 -13.59
N ALA A 20 -0.35 1.65 -14.17
CA ALA A 20 -1.00 0.36 -13.94
C ALA A 20 -0.09 -0.83 -14.30
N HIS A 21 0.66 -0.73 -15.41
CA HIS A 21 1.64 -1.74 -15.78
C HIS A 21 2.78 -1.88 -14.76
N ARG A 22 3.29 -0.77 -14.20
CA ARG A 22 4.31 -0.82 -13.14
C ARG A 22 3.77 -1.44 -11.87
N ASP A 23 2.55 -1.10 -11.47
CA ASP A 23 1.90 -1.64 -10.28
C ASP A 23 1.73 -3.16 -10.41
N PHE A 24 1.22 -3.63 -11.54
CA PHE A 24 1.11 -5.06 -11.83
C PHE A 24 2.47 -5.77 -11.84
N ALA A 25 3.48 -5.21 -12.51
CA ALA A 25 4.82 -5.79 -12.55
C ALA A 25 5.48 -5.87 -11.17
N ALA A 26 5.29 -4.85 -10.33
CA ALA A 26 5.78 -4.82 -8.97
C ALA A 26 5.10 -5.90 -8.11
N LEU A 27 3.77 -6.00 -8.17
CA LEU A 27 3.00 -7.02 -7.45
C LEU A 27 3.41 -8.43 -7.86
N THR A 28 3.44 -8.71 -9.17
CA THR A 28 3.83 -10.03 -9.70
C THR A 28 5.24 -10.41 -9.24
N ARG A 29 6.21 -9.50 -9.37
CA ARG A 29 7.59 -9.74 -8.93
C ARG A 29 7.68 -10.08 -7.43
N LEU A 30 6.96 -9.35 -6.58
CA LEU A 30 6.97 -9.59 -5.14
C LEU A 30 6.21 -10.87 -4.78
N ALA A 31 5.07 -11.14 -5.41
CA ALA A 31 4.28 -12.34 -5.19
C ALA A 31 5.07 -13.60 -5.56
N GLU A 32 5.66 -13.66 -6.75
CA GLU A 32 6.44 -14.81 -7.21
C GLU A 32 7.65 -15.10 -6.29
N ARG A 33 8.37 -14.06 -5.89
CA ARG A 33 9.61 -14.21 -5.09
C ARG A 33 9.34 -14.45 -3.61
N HIS A 34 8.37 -13.73 -3.05
CA HIS A 34 8.21 -13.60 -1.60
C HIS A 34 6.83 -14.00 -1.07
N GLY A 35 5.82 -14.21 -1.93
CA GLY A 35 4.43 -14.47 -1.53
C GLY A 35 3.75 -15.68 -2.21
N ALA A 36 4.50 -16.53 -2.90
CA ALA A 36 3.95 -17.61 -3.74
C ALA A 36 3.18 -18.70 -2.96
N THR A 37 3.41 -18.84 -1.66
CA THR A 37 2.72 -19.82 -0.80
C THR A 37 2.14 -19.13 0.43
N PRO A 38 1.11 -19.72 1.09
CA PRO A 38 0.58 -19.20 2.36
C PRO A 38 1.68 -18.93 3.38
N SER A 39 2.51 -19.94 3.69
CA SER A 39 3.61 -19.79 4.65
C SER A 39 4.62 -18.69 4.30
N ARG A 40 4.78 -18.36 3.00
CA ARG A 40 5.63 -17.24 2.59
C ARG A 40 4.97 -15.88 2.82
N ARG A 41 3.65 -15.78 2.65
CA ARG A 41 2.85 -14.57 2.92
C ARG A 41 2.68 -14.33 4.42
N ASP A 42 2.46 -15.41 5.16
CA ASP A 42 2.18 -15.35 6.61
C ASP A 42 3.37 -14.86 7.42
N ARG A 43 4.60 -14.81 6.85
CA ARG A 43 5.77 -14.19 7.52
C ARG A 43 5.56 -12.73 7.92
N TRP A 44 4.66 -12.03 7.24
CA TRP A 44 4.33 -10.64 7.56
C TRP A 44 3.23 -10.53 8.63
N ARG A 45 2.31 -11.51 8.72
CA ARG A 45 1.19 -11.51 9.67
C ARG A 45 1.58 -12.16 10.97
N HIS A 46 1.06 -11.64 12.07
CA HIS A 46 1.20 -12.31 13.36
C HIS A 46 0.14 -13.42 13.47
N PRO A 47 0.51 -14.67 13.79
CA PRO A 47 -0.42 -15.81 13.74
C PRO A 47 -1.54 -15.76 14.79
N TYR A 48 -1.36 -14.97 15.86
CA TYR A 48 -2.28 -14.91 17.00
C TYR A 48 -2.82 -13.52 17.31
N VAL A 49 -2.35 -12.48 16.60
CA VAL A 49 -2.71 -11.09 16.91
C VAL A 49 -3.19 -10.46 15.63
N LEU A 50 -4.45 -10.02 15.64
CA LEU A 50 -5.06 -9.30 14.55
C LEU A 50 -4.41 -7.92 14.40
N ASP A 51 -3.90 -7.62 13.21
CA ASP A 51 -3.32 -6.33 12.89
C ASP A 51 -4.42 -5.29 12.57
N PRO A 52 -4.25 -4.00 12.91
CA PRO A 52 -5.24 -2.96 12.62
C PRO A 52 -5.64 -2.84 11.13
N TYR A 53 -4.70 -3.04 10.20
CA TYR A 53 -4.96 -3.00 8.77
C TYR A 53 -5.85 -4.17 8.35
N GLU A 54 -5.50 -5.38 8.80
CA GLU A 54 -6.29 -6.59 8.59
C GLU A 54 -7.71 -6.45 9.16
N ALA A 55 -7.86 -5.93 10.39
CA ALA A 55 -9.17 -5.69 11.00
C ALA A 55 -10.05 -4.78 10.13
N VAL A 56 -9.52 -3.64 9.68
CA VAL A 56 -10.25 -2.71 8.80
C VAL A 56 -10.63 -3.37 7.47
N CYS A 57 -9.72 -4.12 6.84
CA CYS A 57 -10.01 -4.83 5.60
C CYS A 57 -11.11 -5.88 5.78
N LEU A 58 -11.07 -6.66 6.85
CA LEU A 58 -12.11 -7.64 7.20
C LEU A 58 -13.47 -6.97 7.37
N SER A 59 -13.54 -5.88 8.17
CA SER A 59 -14.78 -5.15 8.40
C SER A 59 -15.39 -4.61 7.10
N VAL A 60 -14.57 -4.04 6.21
CA VAL A 60 -15.04 -3.56 4.89
C VAL A 60 -15.50 -4.73 4.02
N SER A 61 -14.77 -5.83 4.00
CA SER A 61 -15.11 -7.00 3.19
C SER A 61 -16.42 -7.66 3.61
N LEU A 62 -16.65 -7.79 4.92
CA LEU A 62 -17.90 -8.29 5.50
C LEU A 62 -19.06 -7.33 5.21
N ALA A 63 -18.88 -6.03 5.47
CA ALA A 63 -19.90 -5.02 5.21
C ALA A 63 -20.30 -4.93 3.72
N ALA A 64 -19.34 -5.14 2.81
CA ALA A 64 -19.57 -5.16 1.37
C ALA A 64 -20.09 -6.52 0.84
N GLY A 65 -20.19 -7.55 1.69
CA GLY A 65 -20.60 -8.90 1.31
C GLY A 65 -19.58 -9.68 0.46
N SER A 66 -18.36 -9.14 0.32
CA SER A 66 -17.25 -9.79 -0.40
C SER A 66 -16.58 -10.91 0.39
N ALA A 67 -16.75 -10.90 1.72
CA ALA A 67 -16.49 -12.01 2.62
C ALA A 67 -17.80 -12.44 3.27
N GLN A 68 -17.90 -13.73 3.60
CA GLN A 68 -19.03 -14.28 4.35
C GLN A 68 -18.60 -14.50 5.80
N PRO A 69 -19.44 -14.16 6.78
CA PRO A 69 -19.16 -14.50 8.17
C PRO A 69 -19.20 -16.01 8.34
N GLU A 70 -18.40 -16.51 9.28
CA GLU A 70 -18.45 -17.92 9.67
C GLU A 70 -19.77 -18.23 10.43
N PRO A 71 -20.25 -19.49 10.48
CA PRO A 71 -21.55 -19.83 11.07
C PRO A 71 -21.73 -19.45 12.54
N ASP A 72 -20.64 -19.33 13.30
CA ASP A 72 -20.58 -18.98 14.72
C ASP A 72 -20.16 -17.52 14.97
N GLU A 73 -19.95 -16.74 13.91
CA GLU A 73 -19.58 -15.32 13.99
C GLU A 73 -20.83 -14.44 14.11
N GLU A 74 -20.81 -13.50 15.05
CA GLU A 74 -21.87 -12.49 15.15
C GLU A 74 -21.84 -11.57 13.92
N PRO A 75 -23.01 -11.20 13.34
CA PRO A 75 -23.04 -10.26 12.24
C PRO A 75 -22.43 -8.93 12.64
N LEU A 76 -21.62 -8.38 11.73
CA LEU A 76 -21.00 -7.07 11.91
C LEU A 76 -22.03 -5.98 12.20
N ASP A 77 -21.86 -5.26 13.31
CA ASP A 77 -22.79 -4.24 13.80
C ASP A 77 -22.25 -2.79 13.71
N GLU A 78 -23.03 -1.81 14.20
CA GLU A 78 -22.62 -0.40 14.21
C GLU A 78 -21.41 -0.12 15.13
N THR A 79 -21.25 -0.90 16.20
CA THR A 79 -20.13 -0.82 17.13
C THR A 79 -18.85 -1.27 16.43
N ASP A 80 -18.92 -2.36 15.67
CA ASP A 80 -17.80 -2.88 14.88
C ASP A 80 -17.35 -1.89 13.80
N LEU A 81 -18.29 -1.25 13.11
CA LEU A 81 -17.99 -0.19 12.14
C LEU A 81 -17.31 1.00 12.82
N THR A 82 -17.78 1.40 13.99
CA THR A 82 -17.17 2.46 14.77
C THR A 82 -15.74 2.08 15.20
N ALA A 83 -15.53 0.85 15.67
CA ALA A 83 -14.20 0.33 16.02
C ALA A 83 -13.25 0.34 14.82
N ALA A 84 -13.71 -0.12 13.65
CA ALA A 84 -12.92 -0.08 12.42
C ALA A 84 -12.56 1.36 12.01
N LEU A 85 -13.49 2.31 12.12
CA LEU A 85 -13.22 3.73 11.86
C LEU A 85 -12.20 4.31 12.85
N THR A 86 -12.27 3.93 14.13
CA THR A 86 -11.29 4.31 15.16
C THR A 86 -9.87 3.83 14.83
N LEU A 87 -9.73 2.70 14.11
CA LEU A 87 -8.43 2.18 13.71
C LEU A 87 -7.81 2.91 12.51
N ILE A 88 -8.58 3.67 11.71
CA ILE A 88 -8.08 4.32 10.48
C ILE A 88 -6.87 5.25 10.74
N PRO A 89 -6.87 6.13 11.76
CA PRO A 89 -5.68 6.95 12.06
C PRO A 89 -4.45 6.10 12.38
N ARG A 90 -4.64 4.97 13.09
CA ARG A 90 -3.54 4.05 13.41
C ARG A 90 -2.99 3.37 12.15
N VAL A 91 -3.86 2.84 11.30
CA VAL A 91 -3.48 2.23 10.01
C VAL A 91 -2.69 3.21 9.15
N ARG A 92 -3.11 4.48 9.08
CA ARG A 92 -2.39 5.52 8.33
C ARG A 92 -1.00 5.77 8.91
N ALA A 93 -0.87 5.85 10.23
CA ALA A 93 0.42 6.02 10.89
C ALA A 93 1.35 4.82 10.64
N ASP A 94 0.82 3.59 10.70
CA ASP A 94 1.59 2.38 10.42
C ASP A 94 2.07 2.34 8.95
N LEU A 95 1.23 2.75 8.00
CA LEU A 95 1.60 2.88 6.59
C LEU A 95 2.67 3.97 6.35
N ASP A 96 2.56 5.12 7.02
CA ASP A 96 3.57 6.18 6.95
C ASP A 96 4.92 5.69 7.51
N ALA A 97 4.91 4.96 8.63
CA ALA A 97 6.12 4.38 9.22
C ALA A 97 6.74 3.29 8.32
N LEU A 98 5.91 2.43 7.74
CA LEU A 98 6.34 1.42 6.78
C LEU A 98 6.99 2.05 5.54
N GLU A 99 6.39 3.11 5.02
CA GLU A 99 6.94 3.82 3.87
C GLU A 99 8.28 4.50 4.22
N ALA A 100 8.37 5.19 5.35
CA ALA A 100 9.61 5.81 5.81
C ALA A 100 10.74 4.76 5.93
N GLY A 101 10.47 3.63 6.60
CA GLY A 101 11.41 2.54 6.76
C GLY A 101 11.85 1.90 5.43
N LEU A 102 10.92 1.75 4.47
CA LEU A 102 11.26 1.24 3.13
C LEU A 102 12.18 2.21 2.38
N LEU A 103 11.92 3.52 2.48
CA LEU A 103 12.77 4.55 1.87
C LEU A 103 14.17 4.55 2.49
N ASP A 104 14.27 4.45 3.81
CA ASP A 104 15.55 4.35 4.51
C ASP A 104 16.33 3.10 4.09
N LEU A 105 15.67 1.94 4.02
CA LEU A 105 16.27 0.69 3.56
C LEU A 105 16.73 0.74 2.09
N ALA A 106 15.96 1.41 1.23
CA ALA A 106 16.32 1.63 -0.17
C ALA A 106 17.56 2.53 -0.27
N ARG A 107 17.61 3.61 0.52
CA ARG A 107 18.77 4.53 0.58
C ARG A 107 20.01 3.84 1.13
N ALA A 108 19.88 3.05 2.20
CA ALA A 108 20.95 2.24 2.76
C ALA A 108 21.51 1.20 1.77
N ARG A 109 20.67 0.71 0.84
CA ARG A 109 21.07 -0.19 -0.26
C ARG A 109 21.56 0.55 -1.51
N GLY A 110 21.75 1.87 -1.45
CA GLY A 110 22.35 2.67 -2.52
C GLY A 110 21.39 3.12 -3.62
N LEU A 111 20.07 2.91 -3.50
CA LEU A 111 19.13 3.40 -4.52
C LEU A 111 19.13 4.93 -4.55
N THR A 112 19.36 5.52 -5.71
CA THR A 112 19.32 6.98 -5.87
C THR A 112 17.90 7.52 -5.70
N TRP A 113 17.78 8.80 -5.32
CA TRP A 113 16.48 9.47 -5.26
C TRP A 113 15.72 9.46 -6.59
N GLN A 114 16.44 9.42 -7.72
CA GLN A 114 15.83 9.29 -9.04
C GLN A 114 15.22 7.89 -9.25
N ALA A 115 15.93 6.83 -8.84
CA ALA A 115 15.40 5.46 -8.89
C ALA A 115 14.20 5.28 -7.95
N ILE A 116 14.24 5.89 -6.77
CA ILE A 116 13.12 5.91 -5.83
C ILE A 116 11.93 6.65 -6.44
N ALA A 117 12.14 7.84 -7.02
CA ALA A 117 11.07 8.59 -7.67
C ALA A 117 10.40 7.77 -8.77
N PHE A 118 11.19 7.09 -9.62
CA PHE A 118 10.66 6.19 -10.63
C PHE A 118 9.80 5.06 -10.02
N GLY A 119 10.30 4.40 -8.97
CA GLY A 119 9.57 3.34 -8.26
C GLY A 119 8.25 3.81 -7.63
N LEU A 120 8.23 5.04 -7.10
CA LEU A 120 7.02 5.67 -6.53
C LEU A 120 6.09 6.30 -7.59
N GLY A 121 6.49 6.31 -8.86
CA GLY A 121 5.75 7.01 -9.92
C GLY A 121 5.76 8.54 -9.79
N LEU A 122 6.76 9.11 -9.13
CA LEU A 122 6.96 10.54 -8.97
C LEU A 122 7.74 11.13 -10.14
N GLY A 123 7.44 12.39 -10.50
CA GLY A 123 8.07 13.06 -11.63
C GLY A 123 9.52 13.51 -11.42
N SER A 124 10.06 13.46 -10.18
CA SER A 124 11.43 13.92 -9.92
C SER A 124 12.03 13.34 -8.64
N ALA A 125 13.37 13.27 -8.59
CA ALA A 125 14.13 12.97 -7.38
C ALA A 125 13.82 13.93 -6.21
N GLN A 126 13.55 15.20 -6.50
CA GLN A 126 13.18 16.19 -5.49
C GLN A 126 11.82 15.85 -4.85
N ALA A 127 10.84 15.43 -5.65
CA ALA A 127 9.54 15.02 -5.13
C ALA A 127 9.67 13.82 -4.18
N ALA A 128 10.56 12.87 -4.48
CA ALA A 128 10.85 11.73 -3.61
C ALA A 128 11.51 12.16 -2.29
N ARG A 129 12.50 13.08 -2.33
CA ARG A 129 13.14 13.62 -1.12
C ARG A 129 12.14 14.34 -0.21
N GLN A 130 11.35 15.25 -0.77
CA GLN A 130 10.36 16.01 -0.01
C GLN A 130 9.29 15.09 0.61
N ARG A 131 8.92 14.00 -0.08
CA ARG A 131 8.02 12.99 0.48
C ARG A 131 8.65 12.28 1.68
N HIS A 132 9.92 11.88 1.57
CA HIS A 132 10.67 11.28 2.68
C HIS A 132 10.81 12.22 3.88
N GLU A 133 11.12 13.49 3.65
CA GLU A 133 11.19 14.53 4.70
C GLU A 133 9.85 14.66 5.44
N ARG A 134 8.74 14.80 4.69
CA ARG A 134 7.38 14.87 5.29
C ARG A 134 6.98 13.60 6.04
N LEU A 135 7.42 12.42 5.60
CA LEU A 135 7.18 11.17 6.30
C LEU A 135 7.95 11.15 7.62
N THR A 136 9.25 11.45 7.56
CA THR A 136 10.14 11.46 8.73
C THR A 136 9.68 12.44 9.80
N ASP A 137 9.17 13.61 9.42
CA ASP A 137 8.63 14.57 10.38
C ASP A 137 7.32 14.08 11.01
N ARG A 138 6.47 13.36 10.27
CA ARG A 138 5.20 12.79 10.79
C ARG A 138 5.40 11.55 11.66
N THR A 139 6.45 10.77 11.39
CA THR A 139 6.74 9.52 12.12
C THR A 139 7.72 9.72 13.27
N ARG A 140 8.30 10.93 13.43
CA ARG A 140 9.08 11.29 14.61
C ARG A 140 8.18 11.10 15.84
N PRO A 141 8.59 10.28 16.84
CA PRO A 141 7.86 10.18 18.08
C PRO A 141 7.69 11.59 18.63
N THR A 142 6.45 12.03 18.86
CA THR A 142 6.21 13.20 19.69
C THR A 142 6.91 12.91 21.01
N ALA A 143 7.90 13.72 21.37
CA ALA A 143 8.50 13.62 22.68
C ALA A 143 7.35 13.67 23.69
N ALA A 144 7.19 12.62 24.48
CA ALA A 144 6.20 12.59 25.54
C ALA A 144 6.54 13.75 26.49
N ASP A 145 5.61 14.69 26.62
CA ASP A 145 5.57 15.72 27.65
C ASP A 145 4.60 15.25 28.74
#